data_AF-A0A851RWX0-F1
#
_entry.id   AF-A0A851RWX0-F1
#
_cell.length_a   1.000
_cell.length_b   1.000
_cell.length_c   1.000
_cell.angle_alpha   90.00
_cell.angle_beta   90.00
_cell.angle_gamma   90.00
#
_symmetry.space_group_name_H-M   'P 1'
#
loop_
_entity.id
_entity.type
_entity.pdbx_description
1 polymer ?
#
loop_
_entity_poly.entity_id
_entity_poly.type
_entity_poly.pdbx_seq_one_letter_code
_entity_poly.pdbx_strand_id
1 'polypeptide(L)' 'MDLRCRTTPIAINFAQFENLLGINVHSEDLLRNPAFITRAISKGLVIFSWGDDANDPDNRKKLREYGVHGLIYDRYLIV' A
#
# COMPACT_ATOMS: atom_id res chain seq x y z
N MET A 1 14.03 -12.63 4.45
CA MET A 1 13.12 -11.71 3.70
C MET A 1 12.95 -12.28 2.29
N ASP A 2 11.73 -12.31 1.75
CA ASP A 2 11.45 -12.82 0.39
C ASP A 2 11.93 -11.82 -0.68
N LEU A 3 12.75 -12.29 -1.63
CA LEU A 3 13.31 -11.45 -2.69
C LEU A 3 12.24 -10.86 -3.62
N ARG A 4 11.10 -11.53 -3.78
CA ARG A 4 10.00 -11.16 -4.67
C ARG A 4 9.23 -9.93 -4.18
N CYS A 5 9.37 -9.59 -2.89
CA CYS A 5 8.69 -8.46 -2.26
C CYS A 5 9.67 -7.54 -1.51
N ARG A 6 10.97 -7.59 -1.85
CA ARG A 6 12.00 -6.83 -1.13
C ARG A 6 11.84 -5.32 -1.22
N THR A 7 11.27 -4.83 -2.31
CA THR A 7 10.91 -3.42 -2.50
C THR A 7 9.54 -3.33 -3.16
N THR A 8 8.84 -2.21 -2.95
CA THR A 8 7.52 -1.97 -3.55
C THR A 8 7.52 -2.12 -5.09
N PRO A 9 8.51 -1.59 -5.84
CA PRO A 9 8.59 -1.83 -7.28
C PRO A 9 8.76 -3.30 -7.70
N ILE A 10 9.51 -4.10 -6.93
CA ILE A 10 9.68 -5.53 -7.21
C ILE A 10 8.36 -6.26 -6.95
N ALA A 11 7.68 -5.95 -5.84
CA ALA A 11 6.37 -6.52 -5.51
C ALA A 11 5.31 -6.21 -6.59
N ILE A 12 5.26 -4.96 -7.08
CA ILE A 12 4.38 -4.55 -8.19
C ILE A 12 4.64 -5.41 -9.44
N ASN A 13 5.90 -5.56 -9.82
CA ASN A 13 6.26 -6.31 -11.03
C ASN A 13 5.98 -7.80 -10.88
N PHE A 14 6.26 -8.37 -9.70
CA PHE A 14 5.98 -9.75 -9.38
C PHE A 14 4.48 -10.04 -9.41
N ALA A 15 3.66 -9.20 -8.76
CA ALA A 15 2.21 -9.36 -8.76
C ALA A 15 1.61 -9.28 -10.17
N GLN A 16 2.11 -8.39 -11.02
CA GLN A 16 1.70 -8.32 -12.41
C GLN A 16 2.09 -9.60 -13.20
N PHE A 17 3.32 -10.08 -13.03
CA PHE A 17 3.83 -11.25 -13.75
C PHE A 17 3.09 -12.54 -13.35
N GLU A 18 2.85 -12.73 -12.06
CA GLU A 18 2.11 -13.88 -11.52
C GLU A 18 0.58 -13.72 -11.63
N ASN A 19 0.11 -12.65 -12.28
CA ASN A 19 -1.31 -12.35 -12.48
C ASN A 19 -2.12 -12.33 -11.17
N LEU A 20 -1.52 -11.75 -10.12
CA LEU A 20 -2.18 -11.52 -8.83
C LEU A 20 -3.09 -10.30 -8.90
N LEU A 21 -4.10 -10.27 -8.02
CA LEU A 21 -5.04 -9.14 -7.93
C LEU A 21 -4.35 -7.83 -7.51
N GLY A 22 -3.33 -7.90 -6.65
CA GLY A 22 -2.80 -6.71 -6.02
C GLY A 22 -1.63 -6.95 -5.08
N ILE A 23 -1.21 -5.89 -4.42
CA ILE A 23 -0.12 -5.88 -3.44
C ILE A 23 -0.58 -5.27 -2.12
N ASN A 24 0.12 -5.67 -1.04
CA ASN A 24 -0.03 -5.08 0.27
C ASN A 24 1.31 -4.45 0.69
N VAL A 25 1.31 -3.14 1.00
CA VAL A 25 2.53 -2.34 1.20
C VAL A 25 2.51 -1.63 2.53
N HIS A 26 3.67 -1.44 3.16
CA HIS A 26 3.76 -0.66 4.39
C HIS A 26 3.43 0.82 4.12
N SER A 27 2.63 1.44 4.99
CA SER A 27 2.14 2.81 4.84
C SER A 27 3.26 3.83 4.72
N GLU A 28 4.34 3.65 5.47
CA GLU A 28 5.53 4.51 5.43
C GLU A 28 6.09 4.64 4.01
N ASP A 29 6.17 3.53 3.27
CA ASP A 29 6.80 3.48 1.95
C ASP A 29 5.93 4.18 0.89
N LEU A 30 4.61 4.06 1.04
CA LEU A 30 3.64 4.75 0.19
C LEU A 30 3.52 6.25 0.49
N LEU A 31 3.60 6.64 1.77
CA LEU A 31 3.62 8.06 2.17
C LEU A 31 4.90 8.75 1.70
N ARG A 32 6.04 8.05 1.78
CA ARG A 32 7.33 8.55 1.28
C ARG A 32 7.36 8.66 -0.24
N ASN A 33 6.78 7.69 -0.94
CA ASN A 33 6.78 7.62 -2.41
C ASN A 33 5.39 7.35 -3.00
N PRO A 34 4.50 8.36 -3.05
CA PRO A 34 3.14 8.20 -3.57
C PRO A 34 3.09 7.72 -5.03
N ALA A 35 4.15 7.95 -5.81
CA ALA A 35 4.28 7.47 -7.19
C ALA A 35 4.17 5.94 -7.32
N PHE A 36 4.46 5.17 -6.26
CA PHE A 36 4.24 3.71 -6.28
C PHE A 36 2.77 3.34 -6.37
N ILE A 37 1.89 4.14 -5.78
CA ILE A 37 0.43 3.96 -5.83
C ILE A 37 -0.04 4.11 -7.28
N THR A 38 0.32 5.22 -7.92
CA THR A 38 -0.01 5.47 -9.33
C THR A 38 0.53 4.37 -10.25
N ARG A 39 1.75 3.89 -10.00
CA ARG A 39 2.37 2.81 -10.77
C ARG A 39 1.67 1.47 -10.60
N ALA A 40 1.18 1.15 -9.40
CA ALA A 40 0.42 -0.08 -9.17
C ALA A 40 -0.94 -0.02 -9.88
N ILE A 41 -1.65 1.11 -9.73
CA ILE A 41 -2.96 1.36 -10.36
C ILE A 41 -2.86 1.31 -11.89
N SER A 42 -1.82 1.93 -12.48
CA SER A 42 -1.65 1.91 -13.94
C SER A 42 -1.38 0.52 -14.52
N LYS A 43 -0.96 -0.43 -13.68
CA LYS A 43 -0.80 -1.84 -14.02
C LYS A 43 -2.04 -2.69 -13.73
N GLY A 44 -3.15 -2.08 -13.32
CA GLY A 44 -4.40 -2.75 -12.99
C GLY A 44 -4.39 -3.46 -11.63
N LEU A 45 -3.42 -3.16 -10.76
CA LEU A 45 -3.30 -3.82 -9.46
C LEU A 45 -4.10 -3.08 -8.38
N VAL A 46 -4.77 -3.85 -7.53
CA VAL A 46 -5.34 -3.35 -6.28
C VAL A 46 -4.21 -3.13 -5.26
N ILE A 47 -4.32 -2.09 -4.45
CA ILE A 47 -3.33 -1.78 -3.42
C ILE A 47 -3.97 -1.65 -2.05
N PHE A 48 -3.46 -2.45 -1.12
CA PHE A 48 -3.73 -2.34 0.30
C PHE A 48 -2.50 -1.75 1.00
N SER A 49 -2.75 -1.04 2.10
CA SER A 49 -1.70 -0.47 2.92
C SER A 49 -1.94 -0.75 4.40
N TRP A 50 -0.86 -1.04 5.12
CA TRP A 50 -0.86 -1.35 6.55
C TRP A 50 0.34 -0.69 7.24
N GLY A 51 0.26 -0.52 8.56
CA GLY A 51 1.38 -0.03 9.37
C GLY A 51 0.97 1.09 10.31
N ASP A 52 1.90 1.46 11.19
CA ASP A 52 1.62 2.41 12.27
C ASP A 52 1.24 3.80 11.75
N ASP A 53 1.80 4.24 10.61
CA ASP A 53 1.40 5.53 10.02
C ASP A 53 -0.07 5.54 9.57
N ALA A 54 -0.66 4.39 9.27
CA ALA A 54 -2.08 4.28 8.96
C ALA A 54 -2.97 4.42 10.21
N ASN A 55 -2.40 4.42 11.42
CA ASN A 55 -3.13 4.71 12.66
C ASN A 55 -3.39 6.21 12.83
N ASP A 56 -2.64 7.08 12.15
CA ASP A 56 -2.89 8.53 12.09
C ASP A 56 -4.05 8.85 11.12
N PRO A 57 -5.13 9.53 11.57
CA PRO A 57 -6.24 9.95 10.71
C PRO A 57 -5.85 10.78 9.48
N ASP A 58 -4.87 11.67 9.58
CA ASP A 58 -4.46 12.55 8.48
C ASP A 58 -3.70 11.76 7.41
N ASN A 59 -2.88 10.80 7.82
CA ASN A 59 -2.20 9.90 6.89
C ASN A 59 -3.19 8.96 6.20
N ARG A 60 -4.22 8.46 6.90
CA ARG A 60 -5.30 7.70 6.24
C ARG A 60 -6.00 8.52 5.18
N LYS A 61 -6.28 9.79 5.46
CA LYS A 61 -6.91 10.70 4.50
C LYS A 61 -6.01 10.86 3.27
N LYS A 62 -4.72 11.15 3.45
CA LYS A 62 -3.74 11.26 2.35
C LYS A 62 -3.65 9.98 1.52
N LEU A 63 -3.54 8.81 2.16
CA LEU A 63 -3.45 7.53 1.46
C LEU A 63 -4.70 7.24 0.61
N ARG A 64 -5.89 7.59 1.10
CA ARG A 64 -7.14 7.51 0.32
C ARG A 64 -7.13 8.48 -0.86
N GLU A 65 -6.69 9.72 -0.65
CA GLU A 65 -6.58 10.73 -1.71
C GLU A 65 -5.57 10.33 -2.80
N TYR A 66 -4.49 9.63 -2.43
CA TYR A 66 -3.54 9.07 -3.39
C TYR A 66 -4.08 7.86 -4.18
N GLY A 67 -5.23 7.30 -3.78
CA GLY A 67 -5.88 6.19 -4.48
C GLY A 67 -5.60 4.81 -3.88
N VAL A 68 -5.18 4.71 -2.62
CA VAL A 68 -5.09 3.41 -1.95
C VAL A 68 -6.49 2.80 -1.79
N HIS A 69 -6.67 1.54 -2.22
CA HIS A 69 -7.98 0.88 -2.26
C HIS A 69 -8.42 0.36 -0.89
N GLY A 70 -7.48 -0.04 -0.03
CA GLY A 70 -7.77 -0.54 1.30
C GLY A 70 -6.71 -0.16 2.32
N LEU A 71 -7.15 0.18 3.53
CA LEU A 71 -6.29 0.53 4.66
C LEU A 71 -6.54 -0.45 5.82
N ILE A 72 -5.46 -1.04 6.32
CA ILE A 72 -5.43 -1.92 7.49
C ILE A 72 -4.73 -1.12 8.60
N TYR A 73 -5.46 -0.81 9.66
CA TYR A 73 -4.96 0.00 10.76
C TYR A 73 -5.66 -0.39 12.06
N ASP A 74 -4.97 -0.17 13.16
CA ASP A 74 -5.49 -0.46 14.48
C ASP A 74 -6.40 0.69 14.95
N ARG A 75 -7.50 0.32 15.58
CA ARG A 75 -8.35 1.27 16.31
C ARG A 75 -8.48 0.82 17.74
N TYR A 76 -7.75 1.49 18.63
CA TYR A 76 -7.99 1.40 20.05
C TYR A 76 -9.11 2.37 20.41
N LEU A 77 -10.30 1.83 20.67
CA LEU A 77 -11.39 2.57 21.29
C LEU A 77 -11.28 2.35 22.80
N ILE A 78 -10.86 3.37 23.55
CA ILE A 78 -11.03 3.37 25.01
C ILE A 78 -12.50 3.75 25.25
N VAL A 79 -13.31 2.74 25.58
CA VAL A 79 -14.68 2.91 26.09
C VAL A 79 -14.67 2.98 27.61
#